data_AF-A0A524IZC4-F1
#
_entry.id   AF-A0A524IZC4-F1
#
_cell.length_a   1.000
_cell.length_b   1.000
_cell.length_c   1.000
_cell.angle_alpha   90.00
_cell.angle_beta   90.00
_cell.angle_gamma   90.00
#
_symmetry.space_group_name_H-M   'P 1'
#
loop_
_entity.id
_entity.type
_entity.pdbx_description
1 polymer ?
#
loop_
_entity_poly.entity_id
_entity_poly.type
_entity_poly.pdbx_seq_one_letter_code
_entity_poly.pdbx_strand_id
1 'polypeptide(L)'
;MELLNIALWVGGVILIAVGYLRAKRPWARYQALKTQGENVARYESWRGGVRNDPPEGTTGASVAMAILRRQAQIGGAILVVGVVLVFGGFIIR
;
A
#
# COMPACT_ATOMS: atom_id res chain seq x y z
N MET A 1 25.40 25.86 -3.68
CA MET A 1 24.26 25.02 -3.26
C MET A 1 23.10 25.95 -3.00
N GLU A 2 22.21 26.09 -3.96
CA GLU A 2 21.06 26.97 -3.79
C GLU A 2 20.13 26.43 -2.69
N LEU A 3 19.49 27.34 -1.95
CA LEU A 3 18.58 27.03 -0.85
C LEU A 3 17.42 26.11 -1.31
N LEU A 4 17.06 26.21 -2.59
CA LEU A 4 16.09 25.33 -3.26
C LEU A 4 16.50 23.85 -3.23
N ASN A 5 17.77 23.52 -3.52
CA ASN A 5 18.24 22.14 -3.56
C ASN A 5 18.19 21.49 -2.18
N ILE A 6 18.57 22.24 -1.15
CA ILE A 6 18.47 21.80 0.25
C ILE A 6 17.02 21.53 0.62
N ALA A 7 16.10 22.43 0.24
CA ALA A 7 14.67 22.27 0.50
C ALA A 7 14.10 21.02 -0.20
N LEU A 8 14.47 20.77 -1.46
CA LEU A 8 14.05 19.59 -2.22
C LEU A 8 14.53 18.29 -1.56
N TRP A 9 15.77 18.24 -1.09
CA TRP A 9 16.31 17.06 -0.43
C TRP A 9 15.67 16.80 0.92
N VAL A 10 15.60 17.81 1.79
CA VAL A 10 15.01 17.66 3.12
C VAL A 10 13.52 17.31 3.00
N GLY A 11 12.78 18.04 2.16
CA GLY A 11 11.37 17.78 1.89
C GLY A 11 11.15 16.38 1.31
N GLY A 12 11.99 15.95 0.37
CA GLY A 12 11.94 14.63 -0.22
C GLY A 12 12.18 13.50 0.79
N VAL A 13 13.20 13.63 1.65
CA VAL A 13 13.47 12.66 2.73
C VAL A 13 12.30 12.57 3.70
N ILE A 14 11.70 13.70 4.09
CA ILE A 14 10.52 13.72 4.96
C ILE A 14 9.36 12.96 4.30
N LEU A 15 9.09 13.21 3.02
CA LEU A 15 8.02 12.53 2.29
C LEU A 15 8.26 11.03 2.16
N ILE A 16 9.49 10.60 1.93
CA ILE A 16 9.86 9.17 1.93
C ILE A 16 9.52 8.53 3.27
N ALA A 17 9.94 9.14 4.38
CA ALA A 17 9.68 8.63 5.71
C ALA A 17 8.17 8.55 6.02
N VAL A 18 7.43 9.63 5.74
CA VAL A 18 5.98 9.69 5.96
C VAL A 18 5.24 8.68 5.08
N GLY A 19 5.60 8.60 3.80
CA GLY A 19 5.01 7.66 2.85
C GLY A 19 5.21 6.21 3.28
N TYR A 20 6.42 5.85 3.71
CA TYR A 20 6.73 4.52 4.23
C TYR A 20 5.90 4.18 5.48
N LEU A 21 5.86 5.07 6.46
CA LEU A 21 5.10 4.85 7.69
C LEU A 21 3.60 4.71 7.43
N ARG A 22 3.05 5.50 6.49
CA ARG A 22 1.64 5.40 6.09
C ARG A 22 1.33 4.15 5.28
N ALA A 23 2.26 3.65 4.47
CA ALA A 23 2.05 2.43 3.68
C ALA A 23 2.20 1.15 4.51
N LYS A 24 3.15 1.12 5.45
CA LYS A 24 3.56 -0.09 6.18
C LYS A 24 2.41 -0.76 6.94
N ARG A 25 1.67 0.00 7.74
CA ARG A 25 0.60 -0.55 8.60
C ARG A 25 -0.59 -1.11 7.80
N PRO A 26 -1.19 -0.37 6.83
CA PRO A 26 -2.25 -0.91 6.00
C PRO A 26 -1.82 -2.12 5.17
N TRP A 27 -0.59 -2.10 4.63
CA TRP A 27 -0.06 -3.21 3.86
C TRP A 27 0.09 -4.49 4.68
N ALA A 28 0.61 -4.40 5.91
CA ALA A 28 0.72 -5.55 6.80
C ALA A 28 -0.64 -6.18 7.11
N ARG A 29 -1.67 -5.35 7.38
CA ARG A 29 -3.04 -5.84 7.63
C ARG A 29 -3.68 -6.44 6.37
N TYR A 30 -3.44 -5.82 5.21
CA TYR A 30 -3.88 -6.36 3.93
C TYR A 30 -3.31 -7.77 3.69
N GLN A 31 -2.01 -7.96 3.92
CA GLN A 31 -1.37 -9.26 3.77
C GLN A 31 -1.94 -10.29 4.74
N ALA A 32 -2.15 -9.92 6.01
CA ALA A 32 -2.75 -10.82 6.99
C ALA A 32 -4.15 -11.30 6.56
N LEU A 33 -5.02 -10.39 6.08
CA LEU A 33 -6.34 -10.75 5.57
C LEU A 33 -6.28 -11.61 4.30
N LYS A 34 -5.34 -11.30 3.39
CA LYS A 34 -5.12 -12.09 2.18
C LYS A 34 -4.73 -13.52 2.51
N THR A 35 -3.78 -13.72 3.42
CA THR A 35 -3.38 -15.06 3.88
C THR A 35 -4.54 -15.83 4.52
N GLN A 36 -5.38 -15.17 5.31
CA GLN A 36 -6.58 -15.81 5.88
C GLN A 36 -7.56 -16.24 4.78
N GLY A 37 -7.84 -15.36 3.81
CA GLY A 37 -8.71 -15.69 2.67
C GLY A 37 -8.20 -16.86 1.84
N GLU A 38 -6.89 -16.92 1.59
CA GLU A 38 -6.26 -18.04 0.87
C GLU A 38 -6.36 -19.36 1.64
N ASN A 39 -6.22 -19.33 2.97
CA ASN A 39 -6.36 -20.51 3.81
C ASN A 39 -7.82 -21.01 3.85
N VAL A 40 -8.79 -20.10 3.94
CA VAL A 40 -10.22 -20.45 3.86
C VAL A 40 -10.53 -21.09 2.51
N ALA A 41 -10.10 -20.48 1.41
CA ALA A 41 -10.31 -21.01 0.07
C ALA A 41 -9.71 -22.42 -0.11
N ARG A 42 -8.52 -22.66 0.47
CA ARG A 42 -7.89 -23.99 0.48
C ARG A 42 -8.66 -25.00 1.31
N TYR A 43 -9.17 -24.61 2.47
CA TYR A 43 -9.98 -25.48 3.30
C TYR A 43 -11.30 -25.84 2.61
N GLU A 44 -11.93 -24.86 1.96
CA GLU A 44 -13.16 -25.02 1.18
C GLU A 44 -12.97 -25.93 -0.03
N SER A 45 -11.84 -25.84 -0.74
CA SER A 45 -11.54 -26.74 -1.86
C SER A 45 -11.31 -28.18 -1.41
N TRP A 46 -10.73 -28.41 -0.23
CA TRP A 46 -10.52 -29.75 0.30
C TRP A 46 -11.82 -30.43 0.75
N ARG A 47 -12.79 -29.69 1.28
CA ARG A 47 -14.10 -30.21 1.75
C ARG A 47 -15.12 -30.47 0.64
N GLY A 48 -14.68 -30.59 -0.61
CA GLY A 48 -15.57 -30.82 -1.76
C GLY A 48 -16.35 -29.60 -2.22
N GLY A 49 -16.00 -28.40 -1.75
CA GLY A 49 -16.47 -27.11 -2.25
C GLY A 49 -18.00 -26.94 -2.25
N VAL A 50 -18.57 -26.40 -1.18
CA VAL A 50 -19.83 -25.67 -1.36
C VAL A 50 -19.44 -24.38 -2.05
N ARG A 51 -19.60 -24.35 -3.36
CA ARG A 51 -19.52 -23.15 -4.18
C ARG A 51 -20.75 -22.29 -3.87
N ASN A 52 -20.84 -21.82 -2.63
CA ASN A 52 -21.64 -20.66 -2.30
C ASN A 52 -20.87 -19.47 -2.88
N ASP A 53 -20.86 -19.37 -4.21
CA ASP A 53 -20.70 -18.09 -4.86
C ASP A 53 -21.97 -17.32 -4.45
N PRO A 54 -21.95 -16.30 -3.56
CA PRO A 54 -22.99 -15.30 -3.68
C PRO A 54 -22.76 -14.71 -5.09
N PRO A 55 -23.79 -14.63 -5.94
CA PRO A 55 -23.66 -13.93 -7.20
C PRO A 55 -23.19 -12.52 -6.86
N GLU A 56 -21.99 -12.15 -7.31
CA GLU A 56 -21.53 -10.75 -7.33
C GLU A 56 -21.34 -10.05 -5.95
N GLY A 57 -21.40 -10.78 -4.83
CA GLY A 57 -21.45 -10.19 -3.49
C GLY A 57 -20.08 -9.75 -2.96
N THR A 58 -19.80 -8.44 -3.01
CA THR A 58 -18.68 -7.83 -2.30
C THR A 58 -18.78 -8.16 -0.80
N THR A 59 -17.91 -9.03 -0.27
CA THR A 59 -17.91 -9.37 1.17
C THR A 59 -17.28 -8.24 1.99
N GLY A 60 -17.64 -8.11 3.28
CA GLY A 60 -17.00 -7.12 4.16
C GLY A 60 -15.46 -7.25 4.21
N ALA A 61 -14.95 -8.47 4.11
CA ALA A 61 -13.52 -8.73 4.00
C ALA A 61 -12.91 -8.18 2.70
N SER A 62 -13.59 -8.35 1.56
CA SER A 62 -13.14 -7.80 0.27
C SER A 62 -13.15 -6.27 0.26
N VAL A 63 -14.16 -5.63 0.87
CA VAL A 63 -14.20 -4.17 1.06
C VAL A 63 -13.03 -3.71 1.93
N ALA A 64 -12.82 -4.35 3.07
CA ALA A 64 -11.71 -4.01 3.98
C ALA A 64 -10.34 -4.15 3.27
N MET A 65 -10.13 -5.22 2.51
CA MET A 65 -8.92 -5.42 1.71
C MET A 65 -8.74 -4.31 0.67
N ALA A 66 -9.80 -3.89 -0.03
CA ALA A 66 -9.74 -2.80 -1.01
C ALA A 66 -9.35 -1.46 -0.36
N ILE A 67 -9.94 -1.15 0.80
CA ILE A 67 -9.60 0.07 1.56
C ILE A 67 -8.14 0.04 2.02
N LEU A 68 -7.68 -1.06 2.62
CA LEU A 68 -6.29 -1.19 3.09
C LEU A 68 -5.29 -1.10 1.95
N ARG A 69 -5.59 -1.73 0.80
CA ARG A 69 -4.78 -1.63 -0.41
C ARG A 69 -4.71 -0.17 -0.88
N ARG A 70 -5.84 0.56 -0.92
CA ARG A 70 -5.87 1.97 -1.32
C ARG A 70 -5.05 2.85 -0.38
N GLN A 71 -5.15 2.62 0.93
CA GLN A 71 -4.33 3.34 1.92
C GLN A 71 -2.84 3.07 1.72
N ALA A 72 -2.45 1.81 1.48
CA ALA A 72 -1.08 1.44 1.18
C ALA A 72 -0.58 2.10 -0.12
N GLN A 73 -1.41 2.13 -1.17
CA GLN A 73 -1.10 2.80 -2.44
C GLN A 73 -0.89 4.31 -2.26
N ILE A 74 -1.73 4.99 -1.49
CA ILE A 74 -1.54 6.41 -1.20
C ILE A 74 -0.22 6.66 -0.47
N GLY A 75 0.09 5.85 0.56
CA GLY A 75 1.40 5.93 1.23
C GLY A 75 2.57 5.68 0.28
N GLY A 76 2.44 4.70 -0.60
CA GLY A 76 3.42 4.41 -1.65
C GLY A 76 3.60 5.55 -2.64
N ALA A 77 2.52 6.20 -3.06
CA ALA A 77 2.58 7.37 -3.95
C ALA A 77 3.31 8.55 -3.29
N ILE A 78 3.04 8.82 -2.01
CA ILE A 78 3.76 9.85 -1.23
C ILE A 78 5.26 9.53 -1.19
N LEU A 79 5.62 8.27 -0.94
CA LEU A 79 7.01 7.82 -0.94
C LEU A 79 7.68 8.07 -2.30
N VAL A 80 7.01 7.70 -3.39
CA VAL A 80 7.53 7.90 -4.76
C VAL A 80 7.75 9.39 -5.04
N VAL A 81 6.81 10.26 -4.67
CA VAL A 81 6.99 11.72 -4.81
C VAL A 81 8.21 12.21 -4.04
N GLY A 82 8.41 11.73 -2.80
CA GLY A 82 9.59 12.05 -2.02
C GLY A 82 10.90 11.63 -2.69
N VAL A 83 10.95 10.44 -3.28
CA VAL A 83 12.09 9.96 -4.08
C VAL A 83 12.36 10.89 -5.26
N VAL A 84 11.32 11.23 -6.03
CA VAL A 84 11.45 12.13 -7.18
C VAL A 84 12.02 13.49 -6.77
N LEU A 85 11.59 14.06 -5.64
CA LEU A 85 12.09 15.34 -5.14
C LEU A 85 13.57 15.28 -4.74
N VAL A 86 13.98 14.20 -4.05
CA VAL A 86 15.40 14.01 -3.70
C VAL A 86 16.27 13.98 -4.95
N PHE A 87 15.91 13.15 -5.94
CA PHE A 87 16.67 13.04 -7.19
C PHE A 87 16.58 14.32 -8.04
N GLY A 88 15.45 15.01 -8.06
CA GLY A 88 15.27 16.29 -8.75
C GLY A 88 16.22 17.36 -8.23
N GLY A 89 16.44 17.44 -6.92
CA GLY A 89 17.40 18.38 -6.33
C GLY A 89 18.87 18.11 -6.70
N PHE A 90 19.21 16.92 -7.23
CA PHE A 90 20.53 16.66 -7.80
C PHE A 90 20.64 17.06 -9.28
N ILE A 91 19.53 17.07 -10.01
CA ILE A 91 19.47 17.44 -11.43
C ILE A 91 19.49 18.96 -11.60
N ILE A 92 18.80 19.68 -10.71
CA ILE A 92 18.77 21.14 -10.71
C ILE A 92 20.08 21.66 -10.11
N ARG A 93 20.90 22.33 -10.95
CA ARG A 93 22.20 22.92 -10.58
C ARG A 93 22.19 24.43 -10.74
#